data_AF-A0A929VKP1-F1
#
_entry.id   AF-A0A929VKP1-F1
#
_cell.length_a   1.000
_cell.length_b   1.000
_cell.length_c   1.000
_cell.angle_alpha   90.00
_cell.angle_beta   90.00
_cell.angle_gamma   90.00
#
_symmetry.space_group_name_H-M   'P 1'
#
loop_
_entity.id
_entity.type
_entity.pdbx_description
1 polymer ?
#
loop_
_entity_poly.entity_id
_entity_poly.type
_entity_poly.pdbx_seq_one_letter_code
_entity_poly.pdbx_strand_id
1 'polypeptide(L)'
;FMMADSGARGSDKQIKQLAGMRGLMADTTGRTIELPIKSNFREGLDVLEYFISAHGARKGLSDTALRTADSGYLTRRLVDVSQDLIIRDLDCSEGRETIPSLEITELSDGQEKIESLQERITGRYVAEDIIDPETGNMVIKANHMVTPKRAPQVMDALNKLGRKSIRIRTVLTCRSKSGICAKCYGANLATGKPVEVGEAVGTIAAQSIGEPVTQLTMRTFHTGGVAGGDITQGLPRVEELFEARKPKGLAILTEIPGVVEIRDTKKKREVIVTDNEKAQSKTYLIPYGSRLKVTDGQVLEAGDVLTEGSINPHDLLKIKGVKAVQEYMISEVQRVYRLQGVEINDKHIEMIVHQMMKKERVNEAGDSRFIPGTTVDRLDFEDENERLIAEGKVPAEGKRTMLGITKASLATDSFMSAASFQETTKVLTEAAINGK
;
A
#
# COMPACT_ATOMS: atom_id res chain seq x y z
N PHE A 1 -17.84 17.71 -29.73
CA PHE A 1 -17.87 18.60 -28.56
C PHE A 1 -18.94 18.16 -27.56
N MET A 2 -20.24 18.30 -27.86
CA MET A 2 -21.32 17.92 -26.92
C MET A 2 -21.17 16.52 -26.28
N MET A 3 -20.75 15.50 -27.04
CA MET A 3 -20.54 14.14 -26.48
C MET A 3 -19.38 14.03 -25.49
N ALA A 4 -18.34 14.85 -25.65
CA ALA A 4 -17.18 14.85 -24.75
C ALA A 4 -17.44 15.77 -23.53
N ASP A 5 -18.04 16.93 -23.75
CA ASP A 5 -18.41 17.89 -22.70
C ASP A 5 -19.47 17.33 -21.74
N SER A 6 -20.45 16.60 -22.28
CA SER A 6 -21.43 15.86 -21.46
C SER A 6 -20.86 14.67 -20.70
N GLY A 7 -19.59 14.29 -20.93
CA GLY A 7 -18.98 13.09 -20.36
C GLY A 7 -19.56 11.76 -20.87
N ALA A 8 -20.47 11.79 -21.85
CA ALA A 8 -21.14 10.59 -22.37
C ALA A 8 -20.16 9.64 -23.06
N ARG A 9 -19.37 10.17 -24.02
CA ARG A 9 -18.30 9.43 -24.69
C ARG A 9 -17.42 10.39 -25.48
N GLY A 10 -16.11 10.27 -25.31
CA GLY A 10 -15.15 11.14 -26.00
C GLY A 10 -14.23 11.82 -24.99
N SER A 11 -12.98 12.04 -25.38
CA SER A 11 -12.04 12.89 -24.63
C SER A 11 -11.42 13.94 -25.54
N ASP A 12 -10.88 15.00 -24.95
CA ASP A 12 -10.14 16.04 -25.68
C ASP A 12 -9.00 15.45 -26.52
N LYS A 13 -8.35 14.40 -26.01
CA LYS A 13 -7.32 13.65 -26.75
C LYS A 13 -7.88 13.02 -28.02
N GLN A 14 -9.10 12.48 -28.00
CA GLN A 14 -9.76 11.89 -29.16
C GLN A 14 -10.24 12.98 -30.14
N ILE A 15 -10.78 14.09 -29.63
CA ILE A 15 -11.18 15.24 -30.46
C ILE A 15 -9.97 15.81 -31.19
N LYS A 16 -8.83 15.95 -30.50
CA LYS A 16 -7.57 16.41 -31.09
C LYS A 16 -7.12 15.52 -32.25
N GLN A 17 -7.24 14.20 -32.13
CA GLN A 17 -6.88 13.29 -33.21
C GLN A 17 -7.87 13.33 -34.39
N LEU A 18 -9.16 13.61 -34.13
CA LEU A 18 -10.20 13.67 -35.15
C LEU A 18 -10.13 14.94 -36.00
N ALA A 19 -9.90 16.10 -35.39
CA ALA A 19 -10.04 17.40 -36.04
C ALA A 19 -8.79 18.31 -35.95
N GLY A 20 -7.80 17.95 -35.14
CA GLY A 20 -6.56 18.73 -34.97
C GLY A 20 -5.41 18.09 -35.71
N MET A 21 -4.52 17.45 -34.96
CA MET A 21 -3.39 16.66 -35.48
C MET A 21 -3.23 15.42 -34.60
N ARG A 22 -2.78 14.31 -35.17
CA ARG A 22 -2.50 13.11 -34.39
C ARG A 22 -1.24 13.26 -33.52
N GLY A 23 -0.23 13.97 -34.02
CA GLY A 23 0.96 14.35 -33.27
C GLY A 23 2.06 13.29 -33.22
N LEU A 24 2.87 13.32 -32.17
CA LEU A 24 4.02 12.44 -31.99
C LEU A 24 3.57 11.03 -31.59
N MET A 25 4.15 10.01 -32.23
CA MET A 25 3.87 8.61 -31.92
C MET A 25 4.99 7.97 -31.10
N ALA A 26 4.67 6.89 -30.38
CA ALA A 26 5.66 6.06 -29.70
C ALA A 26 6.02 4.82 -30.53
N ASP A 27 7.31 4.49 -30.57
CA ASP A 27 7.82 3.23 -31.12
C ASP A 27 7.56 2.04 -30.16
N THR A 28 7.76 0.83 -30.66
CA THR A 28 7.71 -0.44 -29.92
C THR A 28 8.60 -0.43 -28.66
N THR A 29 9.71 0.32 -28.68
CA THR A 29 10.60 0.51 -27.52
C THR A 29 10.08 1.52 -26.49
N GLY A 30 8.99 2.24 -26.78
CA GLY A 30 8.44 3.31 -25.94
C GLY A 30 9.08 4.67 -26.15
N ARG A 31 10.03 4.79 -27.08
CA ARG A 31 10.63 6.08 -27.46
C ARG A 31 9.70 6.86 -28.38
N THR A 32 9.69 8.18 -28.23
CA THR A 32 8.97 9.06 -29.15
C THR A 32 9.66 9.08 -30.51
N ILE A 33 8.89 8.85 -31.57
CA ILE A 33 9.33 8.97 -32.95
C ILE A 33 9.38 10.47 -33.29
N GLU A 34 10.53 10.95 -33.76
CA GLU A 34 10.76 12.37 -34.03
C GLU A 34 9.90 12.93 -35.16
N LEU A 35 9.46 12.08 -36.09
CA LEU A 35 8.58 12.46 -37.20
C LEU A 35 7.11 12.51 -36.72
N PRO A 36 6.48 13.70 -36.60
CA PRO A 36 5.09 13.80 -36.15
C PRO A 36 4.13 13.51 -37.30
N ILE A 37 2.96 12.95 -36.95
CA ILE A 37 1.81 12.85 -37.85
C ILE A 37 1.08 14.19 -37.83
N LYS A 38 1.12 14.91 -38.95
CA LYS A 38 0.53 16.26 -39.05
C LYS A 38 -0.95 16.18 -39.37
N SER A 39 -1.34 15.20 -40.16
CA SER A 39 -2.71 15.00 -40.60
C SER A 39 -3.62 14.52 -39.45
N ASN A 40 -4.92 14.73 -39.62
CA ASN A 40 -5.96 14.21 -38.71
C ASN A 40 -6.84 13.16 -39.41
N PHE A 41 -7.67 12.47 -38.63
CA PHE A 41 -8.53 11.42 -39.19
C PHE A 41 -9.58 11.93 -40.20
N ARG A 42 -9.95 13.22 -40.13
CA ARG A 42 -10.88 13.82 -41.09
C ARG A 42 -10.22 14.08 -42.45
N GLU A 43 -8.97 14.50 -42.46
CA GLU A 43 -8.17 14.76 -43.66
C GLU A 43 -7.64 13.46 -44.28
N GLY A 44 -7.47 12.41 -43.47
CA GLY A 44 -6.86 11.14 -43.87
C GLY A 44 -5.37 11.10 -43.53
N LEU A 45 -4.80 9.90 -43.48
CA LEU A 45 -3.38 9.68 -43.21
C LEU A 45 -2.68 9.18 -44.47
N ASP A 46 -1.48 9.70 -44.74
CA ASP A 46 -0.62 9.12 -45.76
C ASP A 46 -0.16 7.71 -45.35
N VAL A 47 0.29 6.89 -46.31
CA VAL A 47 0.74 5.52 -46.09
C VAL A 47 1.84 5.46 -45.02
N LEU A 48 2.78 6.40 -45.06
CA LEU A 48 3.88 6.47 -44.10
C LEU A 48 3.38 6.88 -42.70
N GLU A 49 2.47 7.86 -42.60
CA GLU A 49 1.87 8.28 -41.32
C GLU A 49 1.05 7.14 -40.69
N TYR A 50 0.28 6.40 -41.51
CA TYR A 50 -0.47 5.23 -41.06
C TYR A 50 0.48 4.11 -40.58
N PHE A 51 1.56 3.85 -41.30
CA PHE A 51 2.56 2.85 -40.92
C PHE A 51 3.26 3.18 -39.59
N ILE A 52 3.65 4.45 -39.39
CA ILE A 52 4.21 4.93 -38.11
C ILE A 52 3.20 4.73 -36.98
N SER A 53 1.93 5.11 -37.20
CA SER A 53 0.86 4.93 -36.21
C SER A 53 0.61 3.45 -35.85
N ALA A 54 0.86 2.51 -36.77
CA ALA A 54 0.58 1.09 -36.54
C ALA A 54 1.50 0.46 -35.49
N HIS A 55 2.73 0.96 -35.31
CA HIS A 55 3.70 0.39 -34.36
C HIS A 55 3.22 0.52 -32.91
N GLY A 56 2.89 1.74 -32.48
CA GLY A 56 2.38 1.98 -31.13
C GLY A 56 1.00 1.36 -30.90
N ALA A 57 0.14 1.28 -31.94
CA ALA A 57 -1.14 0.59 -31.84
C ALA A 57 -0.98 -0.92 -31.62
N ARG A 58 -0.11 -1.58 -32.38
CA ARG A 58 0.20 -3.02 -32.19
C ARG A 58 0.81 -3.29 -30.82
N LYS A 59 1.75 -2.45 -30.38
CA LYS A 59 2.31 -2.57 -29.03
C LYS A 59 1.21 -2.49 -27.97
N GLY A 60 0.34 -1.48 -28.04
CA GLY A 60 -0.75 -1.32 -27.09
C GLY A 60 -1.71 -2.53 -27.08
N LEU A 61 -2.04 -3.08 -28.25
CA LEU A 61 -2.85 -4.30 -28.37
C LEU A 61 -2.17 -5.50 -27.70
N SER A 62 -0.89 -5.73 -28.00
CA SER A 62 -0.11 -6.85 -27.45
C SER A 62 0.09 -6.72 -25.94
N ASP A 63 0.45 -5.53 -25.46
CA ASP A 63 0.63 -5.26 -24.02
C ASP A 63 -0.67 -5.52 -23.26
N THR A 64 -1.81 -5.09 -23.82
CA THR A 64 -3.09 -5.32 -23.18
C THR A 64 -3.46 -6.80 -23.15
N ALA A 65 -3.24 -7.52 -24.24
CA ALA A 65 -3.51 -8.96 -24.31
C ALA A 65 -2.64 -9.76 -23.31
N LEU A 66 -1.36 -9.40 -23.16
CA LEU A 66 -0.44 -10.09 -22.26
C LEU A 66 -0.67 -9.71 -20.79
N ARG A 67 -0.71 -8.41 -20.48
CA ARG A 67 -0.78 -7.92 -19.09
C ARG A 67 -2.13 -8.17 -18.42
N THR A 68 -3.18 -8.42 -19.20
CA THR A 68 -4.49 -8.82 -18.62
C THR A 68 -4.33 -10.10 -17.80
N ALA A 69 -3.52 -11.06 -18.27
CA ALA A 69 -3.22 -12.27 -17.52
C ALA A 69 -2.51 -11.97 -16.19
N ASP A 70 -1.53 -11.07 -16.20
CA ASP A 70 -0.79 -10.66 -14.99
C ASP A 70 -1.72 -10.01 -13.95
N SER A 71 -2.61 -9.12 -14.40
CA SER A 71 -3.60 -8.48 -13.51
C SER A 71 -4.60 -9.49 -12.88
N GLY A 72 -5.06 -10.46 -13.67
CA GLY A 72 -5.93 -11.53 -13.18
C GLY A 72 -5.19 -12.44 -12.20
N TYR A 73 -3.91 -12.72 -12.47
CA TYR A 73 -3.05 -13.50 -11.59
C TYR A 73 -2.75 -12.78 -10.27
N LEU A 74 -2.53 -11.46 -10.29
CA LEU A 74 -2.46 -10.64 -9.07
C LEU A 74 -3.75 -10.74 -8.25
N THR A 75 -4.91 -10.60 -8.90
CA THR A 75 -6.22 -10.70 -8.22
C THR A 75 -6.39 -12.05 -7.54
N ARG A 76 -6.04 -13.15 -8.23
CA ARG A 76 -6.04 -14.49 -7.64
C ARG A 76 -5.17 -14.55 -6.38
N ARG A 77 -3.92 -14.10 -6.45
CA ARG A 77 -3.01 -14.08 -5.28
C ARG A 77 -3.55 -13.24 -4.11
N LEU A 78 -4.19 -12.11 -4.41
CA LEU A 78 -4.84 -11.27 -3.39
C LEU A 78 -6.01 -11.99 -2.71
N VAL A 79 -6.79 -12.78 -3.45
CA VAL A 79 -7.87 -13.60 -2.88
C VAL A 79 -7.28 -14.71 -2.01
N ASP A 80 -6.26 -15.42 -2.50
CA ASP A 80 -5.67 -16.55 -1.78
C ASP A 80 -5.08 -16.14 -0.42
N VAL A 81 -4.47 -14.95 -0.33
CA VAL A 81 -3.92 -14.44 0.94
C VAL A 81 -4.99 -13.90 1.90
N SER A 82 -6.16 -13.49 1.39
CA SER A 82 -7.17 -12.76 2.17
C SER A 82 -8.46 -13.53 2.40
N GLN A 83 -8.68 -14.68 1.76
CA GLN A 83 -9.94 -15.44 1.83
C GLN A 83 -10.37 -15.83 3.25
N ASP A 84 -9.41 -16.04 4.16
CA ASP A 84 -9.68 -16.38 5.56
C ASP A 84 -10.12 -15.17 6.41
N LEU A 85 -10.04 -13.95 5.86
CA LEU A 85 -10.47 -12.72 6.52
C LEU A 85 -12.00 -12.56 6.39
N ILE A 86 -12.69 -13.13 7.35
CA ILE A 86 -14.14 -13.01 7.54
C ILE A 86 -14.39 -12.26 8.84
N ILE A 87 -15.47 -11.48 8.90
CA ILE A 87 -15.91 -10.91 10.18
C ILE A 87 -16.43 -12.04 11.08
N ARG A 88 -15.69 -12.36 12.15
CA ARG A 88 -16.06 -13.43 13.11
C ARG A 88 -16.57 -12.87 14.43
N ASP A 89 -15.98 -11.77 14.87
CA ASP A 89 -16.28 -11.15 16.16
C ASP A 89 -16.89 -9.77 15.99
N LEU A 90 -17.72 -9.33 16.94
CA LEU A 90 -18.20 -7.95 16.97
C LEU A 90 -17.10 -6.98 17.45
N ASP A 91 -16.35 -7.37 18.48
CA ASP A 91 -15.34 -6.51 19.09
C ASP A 91 -14.15 -7.32 19.66
N CYS A 92 -12.93 -7.11 19.14
CA CYS A 92 -11.72 -7.77 19.66
C CYS A 92 -11.15 -7.13 20.95
N SER A 93 -11.76 -6.05 21.43
CA SER A 93 -11.38 -5.34 22.66
C SER A 93 -12.33 -5.63 23.83
N GLU A 94 -13.35 -6.47 23.62
CA GLU A 94 -14.27 -6.86 24.69
C GLU A 94 -13.49 -7.64 25.77
N GLY A 95 -13.54 -7.15 27.01
CA GLY A 95 -12.80 -7.73 28.15
C GLY A 95 -11.33 -7.28 28.26
N ARG A 96 -10.87 -6.31 27.47
CA ARG A 96 -9.51 -5.74 27.54
C ARG A 96 -9.54 -4.27 27.94
N GLU A 97 -8.53 -3.83 28.69
CA GLU A 97 -8.42 -2.43 29.15
C GLU A 97 -8.06 -1.45 28.03
N THR A 98 -7.45 -1.94 26.93
CA THR A 98 -6.97 -1.09 25.84
C THR A 98 -7.69 -1.38 24.52
N ILE A 99 -8.21 -0.32 23.89
CA ILE A 99 -8.81 -0.37 22.55
C ILE A 99 -7.65 -0.34 21.53
N PRO A 100 -7.51 -1.35 20.66
CA PRO A 100 -6.51 -1.31 19.61
C PRO A 100 -6.80 -0.16 18.65
N SER A 101 -5.83 0.74 18.51
CA SER A 101 -6.00 1.97 17.74
C SER A 101 -4.75 2.35 16.98
N LEU A 102 -4.92 2.99 15.84
CA LEU A 102 -3.86 3.65 15.10
C LEU A 102 -4.20 5.13 14.97
N GLU A 103 -3.20 5.98 15.18
CA GLU A 103 -3.32 7.41 14.90
C GLU A 103 -3.17 7.63 13.40
N ILE A 104 -4.19 8.23 12.78
CA ILE A 104 -4.21 8.56 11.36
C ILE A 104 -4.18 10.07 11.14
N THR A 105 -3.59 10.46 10.01
CA THR A 105 -3.45 11.85 9.56
C THR A 105 -4.00 11.99 8.13
N GLU A 106 -4.07 13.23 7.64
CA GLU A 106 -4.30 13.47 6.21
C GLU A 106 -3.15 12.88 5.38
N LEU A 107 -3.48 12.32 4.21
CA LEU A 107 -2.48 11.77 3.31
C LEU A 107 -2.16 12.82 2.24
N SER A 108 -0.93 13.33 2.25
CA SER A 108 -0.45 14.35 1.30
C SER A 108 0.87 13.93 0.64
N ASP A 109 1.00 14.16 -0.66
CA ASP A 109 2.27 14.05 -1.40
C ASP A 109 2.74 15.45 -1.81
N GLY A 110 3.62 16.03 -0.99
CA GLY A 110 4.08 17.41 -1.15
C GLY A 110 2.94 18.41 -1.02
N GLN A 111 2.52 19.01 -2.14
CA GLN A 111 1.41 19.98 -2.19
C GLN A 111 0.07 19.34 -2.61
N GLU A 112 0.10 18.13 -3.16
CA GLU A 112 -1.13 17.44 -3.58
C GLU A 112 -1.74 16.67 -2.40
N LYS A 113 -2.98 17.01 -2.08
CA LYS A 113 -3.77 16.26 -1.09
C LYS A 113 -4.26 14.98 -1.75
N ILE A 114 -3.72 13.84 -1.31
CA ILE A 114 -4.16 12.53 -1.78
C ILE A 114 -5.51 12.24 -1.16
N GLU A 115 -5.63 12.21 0.17
CA GLU A 115 -6.87 11.86 0.85
C GLU A 115 -7.11 12.75 2.07
N SER A 116 -8.33 13.29 2.16
CA SER A 116 -8.71 14.13 3.29
C SER A 116 -8.90 13.29 4.55
N LEU A 117 -8.60 13.85 5.72
CA LEU A 117 -8.83 13.16 6.99
C LEU A 117 -10.32 12.77 7.15
N GLN A 118 -11.23 13.57 6.60
CA GLN A 118 -12.67 13.32 6.60
C GLN A 118 -13.05 12.05 5.83
N GLU A 119 -12.49 11.83 4.64
CA GLU A 119 -12.70 10.60 3.86
C GLU A 119 -12.23 9.37 4.65
N ARG A 120 -11.04 9.46 5.26
CA ARG A 120 -10.43 8.34 6.00
C ARG A 120 -11.19 7.93 7.26
N ILE A 121 -11.74 8.90 8.01
CA ILE A 121 -12.50 8.60 9.24
C ILE A 121 -13.92 8.09 8.94
N THR A 122 -14.48 8.41 7.77
CA THR A 122 -15.87 8.09 7.48
C THR A 122 -16.09 6.58 7.41
N GLY A 123 -17.00 6.07 8.22
CA GLY A 123 -17.27 4.63 8.33
C GLY A 123 -16.28 3.86 9.21
N ARG A 124 -15.38 4.53 9.94
CA ARG A 124 -14.48 3.91 10.93
C ARG A 124 -14.99 4.13 12.36
N TYR A 125 -14.47 3.34 13.29
CA TYR A 125 -14.73 3.52 14.73
C TYR A 125 -13.60 4.31 15.38
N VAL A 126 -13.94 5.29 16.21
CA VAL A 126 -12.95 6.05 16.99
C VAL A 126 -12.54 5.28 18.25
N ALA A 127 -11.30 5.45 18.68
CA ALA A 127 -10.77 4.84 19.90
C ALA A 127 -10.68 5.81 21.08
N GLU A 128 -10.92 7.10 20.86
CA GLU A 128 -10.92 8.16 21.88
C GLU A 128 -12.24 8.94 21.87
N ASP A 129 -12.56 9.57 23.00
CA ASP A 129 -13.69 10.50 23.11
C ASP A 129 -13.29 11.85 22.51
N ILE A 130 -14.14 12.40 21.64
CA ILE A 130 -13.92 13.71 21.02
C ILE A 130 -14.99 14.67 21.51
N ILE A 131 -14.53 15.73 22.17
CA ILE A 131 -15.36 16.78 22.77
C ILE A 131 -15.07 18.07 22.02
N ASP A 132 -16.13 18.82 21.69
CA ASP A 132 -15.97 20.15 21.13
C ASP A 132 -15.54 21.13 22.25
N PRO A 133 -14.36 21.78 22.14
CA PRO A 133 -13.82 22.63 23.19
C PRO A 133 -14.67 23.87 23.49
N GLU A 134 -15.47 24.37 22.54
CA GLU A 134 -16.29 25.56 22.74
C GLU A 134 -17.64 25.26 23.40
N THR A 135 -18.28 24.15 22.98
CA THR A 135 -19.62 23.79 23.47
C THR A 135 -19.57 22.84 24.67
N GLY A 136 -18.42 22.21 24.94
CA GLY A 136 -18.29 21.16 25.94
C GLY A 136 -19.07 19.88 25.62
N ASN A 137 -19.70 19.82 24.44
CA ASN A 137 -20.52 18.69 24.02
C ASN A 137 -19.65 17.58 23.45
N MET A 138 -19.96 16.34 23.84
CA MET A 138 -19.34 15.15 23.28
C MET A 138 -19.84 14.94 21.85
N VAL A 139 -18.94 15.07 20.86
CA VAL A 139 -19.25 14.90 19.44
C VAL A 139 -19.36 13.41 19.11
N ILE A 140 -18.39 12.63 19.58
CA ILE A 140 -18.38 11.18 19.43
C ILE A 140 -17.68 10.54 20.62
N LYS A 141 -18.28 9.46 21.13
CA LYS A 141 -17.72 8.62 22.18
C LYS A 141 -16.78 7.56 21.57
N ALA A 142 -15.77 7.14 22.32
CA ALA A 142 -14.94 5.99 22.03
C ALA A 142 -15.81 4.77 21.67
N ASN A 143 -15.31 3.94 20.75
CA ASN A 143 -16.00 2.76 20.22
C ASN A 143 -17.32 3.06 19.48
N HIS A 144 -17.52 4.29 18.99
CA HIS A 144 -18.64 4.61 18.09
C HIS A 144 -18.17 4.84 16.66
N MET A 145 -19.03 4.47 15.71
CA MET A 145 -18.78 4.67 14.29
C MET A 145 -19.00 6.13 13.87
N VAL A 146 -18.06 6.65 13.08
CA VAL A 146 -18.19 7.95 12.41
C VAL A 146 -19.07 7.76 11.18
N THR A 147 -20.29 8.25 11.24
CA THR A 147 -21.19 8.26 10.09
C THR A 147 -20.88 9.44 9.17
N PRO A 148 -21.28 9.42 7.88
CA PRO A 148 -21.07 10.56 6.97
C PRO A 148 -21.64 11.89 7.49
N LYS A 149 -22.69 11.84 8.32
CA LYS A 149 -23.26 13.03 8.99
C LYS A 149 -22.41 13.54 10.15
N ARG A 150 -21.72 12.65 10.87
CA ARG A 150 -20.85 12.99 12.01
C ARG A 150 -19.43 13.35 11.58
N ALA A 151 -18.96 12.88 10.44
CA ALA A 151 -17.59 13.14 9.97
C ALA A 151 -17.25 14.65 9.88
N PRO A 152 -18.12 15.53 9.33
CA PRO A 152 -17.88 16.97 9.36
C PRO A 152 -17.78 17.54 10.78
N GLN A 153 -18.66 17.11 11.68
CA GLN A 153 -18.69 17.57 13.08
C GLN A 153 -17.41 17.17 13.84
N VAL A 154 -16.90 15.97 13.58
CA VAL A 154 -15.62 15.51 14.13
C VAL A 154 -14.46 16.35 13.58
N MET A 155 -14.46 16.66 12.28
CA MET A 155 -13.44 17.52 11.68
C MET A 155 -13.48 18.94 12.24
N ASP A 156 -14.65 19.52 12.42
CA ASP A 156 -14.80 20.85 13.02
C ASP A 156 -14.27 20.88 14.45
N ALA A 157 -14.59 19.86 15.26
CA ALA A 157 -14.07 19.73 16.62
C ALA A 157 -12.53 19.58 16.63
N LEU A 158 -11.97 18.77 15.73
CA LEU A 158 -10.51 18.59 15.60
C LEU A 158 -9.80 19.88 15.19
N ASN A 159 -10.36 20.63 14.23
CA ASN A 159 -9.83 21.91 13.79
C ASN A 159 -9.79 22.93 14.92
N LYS A 160 -10.86 23.00 15.73
CA LYS A 160 -10.91 23.86 16.93
C LYS A 160 -9.89 23.46 18.00
N LEU A 161 -9.65 22.16 18.17
CA LEU A 161 -8.62 21.63 19.06
C LEU A 161 -7.19 21.83 18.54
N GLY A 162 -7.01 22.27 17.29
CA GLY A 162 -5.71 22.34 16.63
C GLY A 162 -5.08 20.97 16.38
N ARG A 163 -5.86 19.89 16.43
CA ARG A 163 -5.38 18.52 16.17
C ARG A 163 -5.59 18.14 14.72
N LYS A 164 -4.54 17.64 14.07
CA LYS A 164 -4.56 17.12 12.70
C LYS A 164 -4.59 15.58 12.63
N SER A 165 -4.66 14.93 13.78
CA SER A 165 -4.64 13.48 13.92
C SER A 165 -5.77 13.00 14.84
N ILE A 166 -6.17 11.75 14.61
CA ILE A 166 -7.25 11.08 15.36
C ILE A 166 -6.92 9.60 15.51
N ARG A 167 -7.21 9.05 16.69
CA ARG A 167 -7.05 7.61 16.95
C ARG A 167 -8.30 6.84 16.51
N ILE A 168 -8.14 6.01 15.49
CA ILE A 168 -9.20 5.13 14.99
C ILE A 168 -8.85 3.65 15.20
N ARG A 169 -9.88 2.81 15.19
CA ARG A 169 -9.72 1.36 15.07
C ARG A 169 -9.46 1.02 13.60
N THR A 170 -8.49 0.16 13.36
CA THR A 170 -8.09 -0.30 12.02
C THR A 170 -7.95 -1.83 12.04
N VAL A 171 -8.00 -2.44 10.85
CA VAL A 171 -7.74 -3.87 10.67
C VAL A 171 -6.32 -4.23 11.10
N LEU A 172 -5.36 -3.30 10.93
CA LEU A 172 -3.95 -3.53 11.24
C LEU A 172 -3.68 -3.82 12.72
N THR A 173 -4.51 -3.29 13.61
CA THR A 173 -4.39 -3.46 15.07
C THR A 173 -5.41 -4.47 15.61
N CYS A 174 -6.18 -5.13 14.75
CA CYS A 174 -7.15 -6.13 15.16
C CYS A 174 -6.48 -7.29 15.90
N ARG A 175 -7.06 -7.69 17.03
CA ARG A 175 -6.58 -8.79 17.88
C ARG A 175 -7.51 -10.02 17.85
N SER A 176 -8.33 -10.17 16.82
CA SER A 176 -9.13 -11.39 16.60
C SER A 176 -8.22 -12.49 16.04
N LYS A 177 -8.30 -13.71 16.60
CA LYS A 177 -7.44 -14.84 16.20
C LYS A 177 -7.85 -15.42 14.84
N SER A 178 -9.16 -15.53 14.61
CA SER A 178 -9.72 -16.04 13.37
C SER A 178 -10.48 -14.92 12.67
N GLY A 179 -9.86 -14.28 11.69
CA GLY A 179 -10.49 -13.21 10.90
C GLY A 179 -10.37 -11.83 11.54
N ILE A 180 -11.41 -11.00 11.40
CA ILE A 180 -11.40 -9.60 11.83
C ILE A 180 -12.64 -9.27 12.65
N CYS A 181 -12.52 -8.28 13.54
CA CYS A 181 -13.64 -7.76 14.31
C CYS A 181 -14.46 -6.70 13.54
N ALA A 182 -15.78 -6.70 13.70
CA ALA A 182 -16.68 -5.77 13.01
C ALA A 182 -16.31 -4.29 13.26
N LYS A 183 -16.00 -3.92 14.51
CA LYS A 183 -15.60 -2.54 14.87
C LYS A 183 -14.24 -2.13 14.29
N CYS A 184 -13.33 -3.08 14.07
CA CYS A 184 -12.00 -2.84 13.51
C CYS A 184 -12.08 -2.54 12.02
N TYR A 185 -12.99 -3.21 11.32
CA TYR A 185 -13.26 -3.01 9.90
C TYR A 185 -14.13 -1.76 9.66
N GLY A 186 -15.20 -1.62 10.45
CA GLY A 186 -16.12 -0.47 10.40
C GLY A 186 -17.34 -0.71 9.53
N ALA A 187 -17.62 0.23 8.64
CA ALA A 187 -18.78 0.19 7.75
C ALA A 187 -18.52 -0.63 6.49
N ASN A 188 -19.54 -1.35 6.05
CA ASN A 188 -19.62 -1.89 4.70
C ASN A 188 -19.78 -0.71 3.71
N LEU A 189 -18.88 -0.59 2.75
CA LEU A 189 -18.86 0.53 1.80
C LEU A 189 -20.02 0.47 0.80
N ALA A 190 -20.60 -0.70 0.55
CA ALA A 190 -21.73 -0.85 -0.36
C ALA A 190 -23.06 -0.40 0.27
N THR A 191 -23.25 -0.62 1.58
CA THR A 191 -24.50 -0.32 2.28
C THR A 191 -24.43 0.92 3.18
N GLY A 192 -23.22 1.36 3.55
CA GLY A 192 -22.99 2.44 4.52
C GLY A 192 -23.33 2.07 5.98
N LYS A 193 -23.68 0.80 6.24
CA LYS A 193 -24.01 0.27 7.57
C LYS A 193 -22.81 -0.44 8.20
N PRO A 194 -22.78 -0.66 9.52
CA PRO A 194 -21.77 -1.52 10.14
C PRO A 194 -21.77 -2.90 9.49
N VAL A 195 -20.59 -3.52 9.35
CA VAL A 195 -20.49 -4.89 8.85
C VAL A 195 -21.09 -5.90 9.82
N GLU A 196 -21.68 -6.94 9.27
CA GLU A 196 -22.26 -8.06 10.02
C GLU A 196 -21.29 -9.24 10.13
N VAL A 197 -21.52 -10.10 11.13
CA VAL A 197 -20.76 -11.33 11.31
C VAL A 197 -21.05 -12.27 10.14
N GLY A 198 -20.00 -12.81 9.54
CA GLY A 198 -20.06 -13.67 8.35
C GLY A 198 -19.72 -12.96 7.04
N GLU A 199 -19.57 -11.64 7.01
CA GLU A 199 -19.14 -10.93 5.80
C GLU A 199 -17.70 -11.31 5.40
N ALA A 200 -17.53 -11.75 4.14
CA ALA A 200 -16.25 -12.12 3.53
C ALA A 200 -15.46 -10.88 3.08
N VAL A 201 -15.07 -10.05 4.04
CA VAL A 201 -14.38 -8.78 3.79
C VAL A 201 -13.05 -8.95 3.05
N GLY A 202 -12.38 -10.10 3.19
CA GLY A 202 -11.13 -10.41 2.51
C GLY A 202 -11.28 -10.49 1.00
N THR A 203 -12.22 -11.30 0.54
CA THR A 203 -12.54 -11.42 -0.88
C THR A 203 -12.99 -10.09 -1.47
N ILE A 204 -13.79 -9.31 -0.74
CA ILE A 204 -14.20 -7.96 -1.15
C ILE A 204 -12.97 -7.08 -1.35
N ALA A 205 -12.05 -7.04 -0.38
CA ALA A 205 -10.83 -6.25 -0.50
C ALA A 205 -9.93 -6.67 -1.66
N ALA A 206 -9.75 -7.97 -1.86
CA ALA A 206 -8.96 -8.50 -2.97
C ALA A 206 -9.56 -8.10 -4.34
N GLN A 207 -10.89 -8.17 -4.48
CA GLN A 207 -11.57 -7.75 -5.71
C GLN A 207 -11.53 -6.24 -5.91
N SER A 208 -11.73 -5.45 -4.86
CA SER A 208 -11.67 -3.98 -4.91
C SER A 208 -10.27 -3.45 -5.30
N ILE A 209 -9.22 -4.25 -5.06
CA ILE A 209 -7.86 -3.95 -5.49
C ILE A 209 -7.61 -4.52 -6.90
N GLY A 210 -7.97 -5.78 -7.14
CA GLY A 210 -7.64 -6.48 -8.38
C GLY A 210 -8.42 -6.03 -9.61
N GLU A 211 -9.73 -5.79 -9.48
CA GLU A 211 -10.60 -5.43 -10.60
C GLU A 211 -10.19 -4.11 -11.28
N PRO A 212 -9.87 -3.03 -10.55
CA PRO A 212 -9.41 -1.80 -11.20
C PRO A 212 -8.08 -1.98 -11.92
N VAL A 213 -7.20 -2.86 -11.45
CA VAL A 213 -5.92 -3.14 -12.11
C VAL A 213 -6.13 -3.80 -13.47
N THR A 214 -7.07 -4.74 -13.56
CA THR A 214 -7.47 -5.32 -14.84
C THR A 214 -8.10 -4.27 -15.75
N GLN A 215 -8.95 -3.38 -15.22
CA GLN A 215 -9.50 -2.26 -16.00
C GLN A 215 -8.41 -1.32 -16.53
N LEU A 216 -7.44 -0.95 -15.69
CA LEU A 216 -6.34 -0.05 -16.07
C LEU A 216 -5.50 -0.65 -17.19
N THR A 217 -5.24 -1.95 -17.10
CA THR A 217 -4.53 -2.71 -18.14
C THR A 217 -5.32 -2.70 -19.45
N MET A 218 -6.65 -2.84 -19.39
CA MET A 218 -7.52 -2.77 -20.57
C MET A 218 -7.64 -1.35 -21.15
N ARG A 219 -7.67 -0.29 -20.34
CA ARG A 219 -7.81 1.10 -20.83
C ARG A 219 -6.64 1.57 -21.69
N THR A 220 -5.48 0.91 -21.60
CA THR A 220 -4.30 1.17 -22.44
C THR A 220 -4.57 1.08 -23.95
N PHE A 221 -5.62 0.35 -24.36
CA PHE A 221 -6.04 0.26 -25.76
C PHE A 221 -6.27 1.63 -26.44
N HIS A 222 -6.77 2.62 -25.71
CA HIS A 222 -7.19 3.91 -26.29
C HIS A 222 -6.07 4.95 -26.37
N THR A 223 -4.94 4.71 -25.69
CA THR A 223 -3.76 5.59 -25.71
C THR A 223 -2.60 5.02 -26.51
N GLY A 224 -2.64 3.73 -26.86
CA GLY A 224 -1.62 3.04 -27.65
C GLY A 224 -1.34 3.74 -28.97
N GLY A 225 -0.19 4.41 -29.06
CA GLY A 225 0.24 5.12 -30.26
C GLY A 225 0.70 6.55 -30.01
N VAL A 226 0.02 7.32 -29.16
CA VAL A 226 0.36 8.74 -28.95
C VAL A 226 1.42 8.88 -27.87
N ALA A 227 2.47 9.67 -28.12
CA ALA A 227 3.50 9.97 -27.14
C ALA A 227 2.89 10.67 -25.91
N GLY A 228 3.06 10.08 -24.73
CA GLY A 228 2.52 10.54 -23.46
C GLY A 228 2.76 9.52 -22.35
N GLY A 229 2.51 9.91 -21.10
CA GLY A 229 2.76 9.09 -19.91
C GLY A 229 2.18 7.68 -20.03
N ASP A 230 3.04 6.70 -19.80
CA ASP A 230 2.74 5.27 -19.94
C ASP A 230 1.84 4.81 -18.78
N ILE A 231 0.54 4.69 -19.04
CA ILE A 231 -0.50 4.19 -18.11
C ILE A 231 -0.11 2.82 -17.53
N THR A 232 0.71 2.05 -18.26
CA THR A 232 1.06 0.68 -17.89
C THR A 232 2.11 0.56 -16.78
N GLN A 233 2.65 1.67 -16.25
CA GLN A 233 3.67 1.63 -15.18
C GLN A 233 3.11 1.35 -13.78
N GLY A 234 1.79 1.46 -13.56
CA GLY A 234 1.17 1.28 -12.24
C GLY A 234 1.20 -0.16 -11.73
N LEU A 235 0.81 -1.14 -12.56
CA LEU A 235 0.70 -2.55 -12.16
C LEU A 235 2.03 -3.14 -11.64
N PRO A 236 3.17 -3.01 -12.37
CA PRO A 236 4.45 -3.54 -11.87
C PRO A 236 4.85 -2.99 -10.50
N ARG A 237 4.49 -1.74 -10.21
CA ARG A 237 4.76 -1.11 -8.91
C ARG A 237 3.86 -1.68 -7.81
N VAL A 238 2.57 -1.84 -8.07
CA VAL A 238 1.63 -2.46 -7.11
C VAL A 238 2.04 -3.91 -6.81
N GLU A 239 2.44 -4.68 -7.83
CA GLU A 239 2.95 -6.04 -7.63
C GLU A 239 4.26 -6.07 -6.82
N GLU A 240 5.19 -5.16 -7.11
CA GLU A 240 6.45 -5.06 -6.38
C GLU A 240 6.21 -4.79 -4.89
N LEU A 241 5.23 -3.92 -4.57
CA LEU A 241 4.83 -3.59 -3.21
C LEU A 241 4.20 -4.78 -2.51
N PHE A 242 3.17 -5.41 -3.08
CA PHE A 242 2.48 -6.54 -2.43
C PHE A 242 3.33 -7.81 -2.34
N GLU A 243 4.32 -7.98 -3.20
CA GLU A 243 5.31 -9.06 -3.06
C GLU A 243 6.49 -8.69 -2.14
N ALA A 244 6.48 -7.49 -1.54
CA ALA A 244 7.54 -6.96 -0.69
C ALA A 244 8.94 -7.13 -1.32
N ARG A 245 9.04 -6.93 -2.64
CA ARG A 245 10.29 -7.08 -3.39
C ARG A 245 11.18 -5.86 -3.19
N LYS A 246 12.49 -6.06 -3.34
CA LYS A 246 13.44 -4.96 -3.35
C LYS A 246 13.26 -4.14 -4.65
N PRO A 247 13.00 -2.82 -4.55
CA PRO A 247 12.77 -2.00 -5.74
C PRO A 247 14.03 -1.84 -6.58
N LYS A 248 13.86 -1.69 -7.90
CA LYS A 248 14.98 -1.48 -8.84
C LYS A 248 15.70 -0.15 -8.61
N GLY A 249 14.94 0.92 -8.40
CA GLY A 249 15.46 2.26 -8.07
C GLY A 249 15.42 2.50 -6.57
N LEU A 250 16.28 1.82 -5.81
CA LEU A 250 16.29 1.88 -4.35
C LEU A 250 16.69 3.27 -3.83
N ALA A 251 15.81 3.88 -3.04
CA ALA A 251 16.14 5.04 -2.24
C ALA A 251 16.97 4.62 -1.02
N ILE A 252 18.05 5.35 -0.76
CA ILE A 252 18.90 5.12 0.41
C ILE A 252 18.31 5.91 1.58
N LEU A 253 18.06 5.21 2.69
CA LEU A 253 17.58 5.78 3.95
C LEU A 253 18.74 5.97 4.92
N THR A 254 18.67 6.97 5.79
CA THR A 254 19.55 7.03 6.96
C THR A 254 19.03 6.10 8.06
N GLU A 255 19.91 5.34 8.71
CA GLU A 255 19.59 4.53 9.88
C GLU A 255 19.72 5.30 11.20
N ILE A 256 20.48 6.40 11.19
CA ILE A 256 20.73 7.23 12.37
C ILE A 256 20.18 8.65 12.17
N PRO A 257 19.67 9.30 13.22
CA PRO A 257 19.39 10.73 13.16
C PRO A 257 20.71 11.51 13.18
N GLY A 258 20.72 12.72 12.65
CA GLY A 258 21.93 13.56 12.70
C GLY A 258 22.01 14.63 11.63
N VAL A 259 23.15 15.31 11.60
CA VAL A 259 23.46 16.35 10.62
C VAL A 259 24.13 15.73 9.39
N VAL A 260 23.68 16.13 8.22
CA VAL A 260 24.20 15.68 6.93
C VAL A 260 25.46 16.46 6.54
N GLU A 261 26.53 15.74 6.17
CA GLU A 261 27.70 16.25 5.49
C GLU A 261 27.85 15.54 4.13
N ILE A 262 27.85 16.30 3.03
CA ILE A 262 27.97 15.75 1.67
C ILE A 262 29.42 15.88 1.20
N ARG A 263 30.09 14.75 0.95
CA ARG A 263 31.44 14.72 0.38
C ARG A 263 31.42 14.22 -1.06
N ASP A 264 31.80 15.09 -1.98
CA ASP A 264 31.91 14.77 -3.40
C ASP A 264 33.34 14.38 -3.79
N THR A 265 33.53 13.13 -4.22
CA THR A 265 34.78 12.66 -4.83
C THR A 265 34.58 12.43 -6.33
N LYS A 266 35.64 12.53 -7.14
CA LYS A 266 35.61 12.40 -8.62
C LYS A 266 34.87 11.16 -9.19
N LYS A 267 34.64 10.11 -8.40
CA LYS A 267 33.95 8.87 -8.83
C LYS A 267 32.75 8.47 -7.95
N LYS A 268 32.59 9.05 -6.75
CA LYS A 268 31.56 8.64 -5.77
C LYS A 268 31.15 9.86 -4.93
N ARG A 269 29.85 9.93 -4.63
CA ARG A 269 29.29 10.90 -3.70
C ARG A 269 29.02 10.18 -2.38
N GLU A 270 29.52 10.72 -1.28
CA GLU A 270 29.35 10.15 0.04
C GLU A 270 28.49 11.10 0.87
N VAL A 271 27.52 10.55 1.58
CA VAL A 271 26.69 11.29 2.52
C VAL A 271 27.02 10.76 3.90
N ILE A 272 27.57 11.60 4.77
CA ILE A 272 27.90 11.26 6.14
C ILE A 272 26.81 11.86 7.02
N VAL A 273 26.14 11.03 7.80
CA VAL A 273 25.19 11.50 8.82
C VAL A 273 25.88 11.36 10.17
N THR A 274 25.96 12.45 10.93
CA THR A 274 26.61 12.47 12.25
C THR A 274 25.60 12.80 13.34
N ASP A 275 25.44 11.88 14.28
CA ASP A 275 24.66 12.07 15.51
C ASP A 275 25.54 12.78 16.54
N ASN A 276 25.21 14.04 16.84
CA ASN A 276 25.96 14.87 17.79
C ASN A 276 25.79 14.41 19.25
N GLU A 277 24.71 13.69 19.57
CA GLU A 277 24.44 13.24 20.95
C GLU A 277 25.18 11.93 21.26
N LYS A 278 25.20 11.00 20.30
CA LYS A 278 25.84 9.68 20.47
C LYS A 278 27.27 9.61 19.94
N ALA A 279 27.77 10.69 19.34
CA ALA A 279 29.07 10.76 18.67
C ALA A 279 29.29 9.62 17.65
N GLN A 280 28.21 9.20 16.98
CA GLN A 280 28.24 8.15 15.95
C GLN A 280 28.03 8.79 14.58
N SER A 281 28.90 8.45 13.63
CA SER A 281 28.73 8.85 12.23
C SER A 281 28.60 7.62 11.34
N LYS A 282 27.75 7.74 10.32
CA LYS A 282 27.52 6.69 9.33
C LYS A 282 27.64 7.25 7.92
N THR A 283 28.49 6.63 7.12
CA THR A 283 28.75 7.02 5.73
C THR A 283 27.92 6.17 4.77
N TYR A 284 27.13 6.84 3.92
CA TYR A 284 26.35 6.23 2.86
C TYR A 284 26.97 6.54 1.50
N LEU A 285 27.21 5.49 0.71
CA LEU A 285 27.76 5.60 -0.64
C LEU A 285 26.63 5.81 -1.65
N ILE A 286 26.60 6.98 -2.28
CA ILE A 286 25.57 7.36 -3.25
C ILE A 286 26.13 7.22 -4.67
N PRO A 287 25.47 6.44 -5.55
CA PRO A 287 25.84 6.37 -6.97
C PRO A 287 25.67 7.74 -7.64
N TYR A 288 26.63 8.13 -8.49
CA TYR A 288 26.66 9.46 -9.12
C TYR A 288 25.42 9.80 -9.96
N GLY A 289 24.73 8.78 -10.50
CA GLY A 289 23.47 8.96 -11.24
C GLY A 289 22.24 9.19 -10.37
N SER A 290 22.36 9.08 -9.04
CA SER A 290 21.23 9.28 -8.11
C SER A 290 21.15 10.73 -7.67
N ARG A 291 19.96 11.33 -7.77
CA ARG A 291 19.71 12.69 -7.27
C ARG A 291 19.55 12.66 -5.75
N LEU A 292 20.21 13.59 -5.07
CA LEU A 292 20.06 13.77 -3.62
C LEU A 292 18.77 14.55 -3.33
N LYS A 293 18.04 14.11 -2.30
CA LYS A 293 16.88 14.83 -1.76
C LYS A 293 17.26 15.79 -0.64
N VAL A 294 18.41 15.56 0.00
CA VAL A 294 18.88 16.29 1.19
C VAL A 294 19.95 17.32 0.83
N THR A 295 20.05 18.37 1.66
CA THR A 295 21.07 19.41 1.55
C THR A 295 22.13 19.28 2.64
N ASP A 296 23.32 19.84 2.38
CA ASP A 296 24.40 19.88 3.36
C ASP A 296 23.98 20.69 4.60
N GLY A 297 24.30 20.19 5.80
CA GLY A 297 23.90 20.78 7.08
C GLY A 297 22.44 20.52 7.49
N GLN A 298 21.66 19.77 6.70
CA GLN A 298 20.29 19.41 7.07
C GLN A 298 20.27 18.43 8.25
N VAL A 299 19.39 18.66 9.22
CA VAL A 299 19.11 17.71 10.31
C VAL A 299 18.08 16.69 9.82
N LEU A 300 18.40 15.41 9.98
CA LEU A 300 17.55 14.29 9.58
C LEU A 300 17.17 13.42 10.76
N GLU A 301 16.01 12.78 10.66
CA GLU A 301 15.58 11.71 11.55
C GLU A 301 15.96 10.33 11.01
N ALA A 302 16.02 9.34 11.89
CA ALA A 302 16.25 7.96 11.48
C ALA A 302 15.15 7.49 10.53
N GLY A 303 15.54 7.05 9.34
CA GLY A 303 14.69 6.55 8.26
C GLY A 303 14.28 7.60 7.23
N ASP A 304 14.89 8.79 7.26
CA ASP A 304 14.69 9.80 6.22
C ASP A 304 15.43 9.44 4.92
N VAL A 305 14.85 9.88 3.81
CA VAL A 305 15.26 9.53 2.45
C VAL A 305 16.39 10.44 1.98
N LEU A 306 17.57 9.88 1.70
CA LEU A 306 18.74 10.62 1.22
C LEU A 306 18.73 10.86 -0.29
N THR A 307 18.20 9.90 -1.06
CA THR A 307 18.21 9.91 -2.53
C THR A 307 16.81 9.78 -3.11
N GLU A 308 16.58 10.33 -4.30
CA GLU A 308 15.39 10.01 -5.08
C GLU A 308 15.32 8.50 -5.37
N GLY A 309 14.12 7.92 -5.26
CA GLY A 309 13.89 6.51 -5.51
C GLY A 309 12.72 5.94 -4.71
N SER A 310 12.52 4.65 -4.83
CA SER A 310 11.53 3.86 -4.10
C SER A 310 12.12 3.30 -2.81
N ILE A 311 11.38 3.42 -1.72
CA ILE A 311 11.79 2.90 -0.42
C ILE A 311 11.60 1.38 -0.39
N ASN A 312 12.54 0.67 0.22
CA ASN A 312 12.38 -0.76 0.50
C ASN A 312 11.64 -0.96 1.84
N PRO A 313 10.46 -1.61 1.84
CA PRO A 313 9.69 -1.86 3.07
C PRO A 313 10.48 -2.60 4.15
N HIS A 314 11.40 -3.50 3.78
CA HIS A 314 12.20 -4.26 4.75
C HIS A 314 13.23 -3.40 5.50
N ASP A 315 13.79 -2.40 4.82
CA ASP A 315 14.75 -1.48 5.45
C ASP A 315 14.00 -0.49 6.33
N LEU A 316 12.85 0.01 5.85
CA LEU A 316 11.96 0.86 6.63
C LEU A 316 11.45 0.16 7.90
N LEU A 317 11.16 -1.14 7.83
CA LEU A 317 10.74 -1.94 8.99
C LEU A 317 11.80 -2.00 10.09
N LYS A 318 13.07 -2.12 9.70
CA LYS A 318 14.19 -2.18 10.64
C LYS A 318 14.47 -0.84 11.31
N ILE A 319 14.22 0.26 10.60
CA ILE A 319 14.59 1.61 11.05
C ILE A 319 13.44 2.28 11.79
N LYS A 320 12.27 2.46 11.15
CA LYS A 320 11.11 3.18 11.72
C LYS A 320 10.05 2.26 12.34
N GLY A 321 10.15 0.95 12.15
CA GLY A 321 9.25 -0.03 12.75
C GLY A 321 7.93 -0.26 11.98
N VAL A 322 7.00 -0.97 12.62
CA VAL A 322 5.79 -1.52 11.99
C VAL A 322 4.83 -0.44 11.50
N LYS A 323 4.56 0.58 12.33
CA LYS A 323 3.62 1.67 12.02
C LYS A 323 4.03 2.37 10.72
N ALA A 324 5.30 2.76 10.61
CA ALA A 324 5.82 3.48 9.45
C ALA A 324 5.72 2.66 8.16
N VAL A 325 5.95 1.35 8.24
CA VAL A 325 5.84 0.47 7.06
C VAL A 325 4.39 0.28 6.63
N GLN A 326 3.47 0.10 7.57
CA GLN A 326 2.04 -0.03 7.26
C GLN A 326 1.52 1.24 6.58
N GLU A 327 1.85 2.40 7.13
CA GLU A 327 1.49 3.70 6.56
C GLU A 327 2.13 3.93 5.18
N TYR A 328 3.42 3.61 5.03
CA TYR A 328 4.11 3.67 3.75
C TYR A 328 3.41 2.80 2.69
N MET A 329 3.10 1.54 3.01
CA MET A 329 2.44 0.62 2.08
C MET A 329 1.07 1.14 1.63
N ILE A 330 0.26 1.65 2.57
CA ILE A 330 -1.05 2.23 2.25
C ILE A 330 -0.86 3.46 1.36
N SER A 331 0.02 4.38 1.74
CA SER A 331 0.25 5.62 1.00
C SER A 331 0.72 5.38 -0.43
N GLU A 332 1.65 4.45 -0.63
CA GLU A 332 2.28 4.21 -1.92
C GLU A 332 1.33 3.48 -2.86
N VAL A 333 0.57 2.50 -2.36
CA VAL A 333 -0.47 1.83 -3.14
C VAL A 333 -1.56 2.84 -3.49
N GLN A 334 -2.07 3.61 -2.53
CA GLN A 334 -3.10 4.63 -2.76
C GLN A 334 -2.67 5.65 -3.82
N ARG A 335 -1.41 6.10 -3.75
CA ARG A 335 -0.80 7.01 -4.72
C ARG A 335 -0.82 6.43 -6.13
N VAL A 336 -0.44 5.16 -6.29
CA VAL A 336 -0.45 4.51 -7.61
C VAL A 336 -1.87 4.43 -8.20
N TYR A 337 -2.88 4.06 -7.40
CA TYR A 337 -4.26 4.01 -7.89
C TYR A 337 -4.81 5.41 -8.23
N ARG A 338 -4.58 6.41 -7.37
CA ARG A 338 -5.04 7.79 -7.62
C ARG A 338 -4.37 8.42 -8.83
N LEU A 339 -3.07 8.19 -9.05
CA LEU A 339 -2.37 8.64 -10.27
C LEU A 339 -3.01 8.07 -11.55
N GLN A 340 -3.68 6.93 -11.45
CA GLN A 340 -4.40 6.30 -12.55
C GLN A 340 -5.90 6.66 -12.57
N GLY A 341 -6.33 7.58 -11.71
CA GLY A 341 -7.72 8.04 -11.62
C GLY A 341 -8.68 7.01 -11.02
N VAL A 342 -8.18 6.07 -10.22
CA VAL A 342 -8.99 5.09 -9.49
C VAL A 342 -8.95 5.43 -8.01
N GLU A 343 -10.13 5.58 -7.41
CA GLU A 343 -10.28 5.76 -5.97
C GLU A 343 -10.59 4.41 -5.32
N ILE A 344 -9.72 3.99 -4.40
CA ILE A 344 -9.94 2.81 -3.55
C ILE A 344 -9.92 3.24 -2.09
N ASN A 345 -10.67 2.55 -1.23
CA ASN A 345 -10.67 2.86 0.19
C ASN A 345 -9.47 2.19 0.90
N ASP A 346 -8.85 2.91 1.83
CA ASP A 346 -7.66 2.45 2.57
C ASP A 346 -7.90 1.12 3.31
N LYS A 347 -9.14 0.82 3.73
CA LYS A 347 -9.48 -0.45 4.41
C LYS A 347 -9.14 -1.69 3.60
N HIS A 348 -9.27 -1.64 2.28
CA HIS A 348 -8.97 -2.80 1.45
C HIS A 348 -7.47 -3.06 1.40
N ILE A 349 -6.65 -2.00 1.35
CA ILE A 349 -5.19 -2.12 1.38
C ILE A 349 -4.73 -2.58 2.77
N GLU A 350 -5.30 -2.02 3.84
CA GLU A 350 -5.04 -2.43 5.22
C GLU A 350 -5.22 -3.93 5.43
N MET A 351 -6.25 -4.53 4.82
CA MET A 351 -6.49 -5.98 4.93
C MET A 351 -5.36 -6.82 4.33
N ILE A 352 -4.82 -6.41 3.18
CA ILE A 352 -3.70 -7.11 2.55
C ILE A 352 -2.43 -6.90 3.37
N VAL A 353 -2.17 -5.65 3.80
CA VAL A 353 -1.01 -5.32 4.64
C VAL A 353 -1.05 -6.04 5.99
N HIS A 354 -2.25 -6.23 6.57
CA HIS A 354 -2.45 -7.03 7.78
C HIS A 354 -1.95 -8.46 7.58
N GLN A 355 -2.28 -9.11 6.46
CA GLN A 355 -1.81 -10.47 6.16
C GLN A 355 -0.30 -10.53 5.87
N MET A 356 0.24 -9.53 5.17
CA MET A 356 1.68 -9.43 4.92
C MET A 356 2.51 -9.30 6.22
N MET A 357 1.91 -8.77 7.29
CA MET A 357 2.55 -8.50 8.58
C MET A 357 2.10 -9.46 9.71
N LYS A 358 1.42 -10.55 9.35
CA LYS A 358 0.85 -11.53 10.30
C LYS A 358 1.91 -12.36 11.04
N LYS A 359 3.14 -12.44 10.55
CA LYS A 359 4.18 -13.34 11.10
C LYS A 359 5.28 -12.60 11.88
N GLU A 360 5.80 -13.26 12.90
CA GLU A 360 6.98 -12.87 13.67
C GLU A 360 8.05 -13.94 13.56
N ARG A 361 9.30 -13.52 13.35
CA ARG A 361 10.44 -14.42 13.37
C ARG A 361 11.05 -14.43 14.75
N VAL A 362 11.09 -15.60 15.38
CA VAL A 362 11.67 -15.80 16.71
C VAL A 362 13.19 -15.74 16.58
N ASN A 363 13.84 -14.89 17.38
CA ASN A 363 15.31 -14.85 17.49
C ASN A 363 15.76 -15.70 18.67
N GLU A 364 15.16 -15.47 19.84
CA GLU A 364 15.44 -16.20 21.07
C GLU A 364 14.14 -16.76 21.63
N ALA A 365 14.16 -18.02 22.04
CA ALA A 365 12.96 -18.69 22.52
C ALA A 365 12.59 -18.31 23.96
N GLY A 366 13.55 -17.86 24.77
CA GLY A 366 13.34 -17.74 26.22
C GLY A 366 12.86 -19.07 26.81
N ASP A 367 11.86 -18.99 27.70
CA ASP A 367 11.17 -20.16 28.29
C ASP A 367 9.92 -20.57 27.49
N SER A 368 9.73 -20.04 26.27
CA SER A 368 8.59 -20.35 25.42
C SER A 368 8.71 -21.71 24.73
N ARG A 369 7.60 -22.16 24.15
CA ARG A 369 7.56 -23.34 23.27
C ARG A 369 8.12 -23.10 21.86
N PHE A 370 8.57 -21.88 21.55
CA PHE A 370 8.96 -21.53 20.19
C PHE A 370 10.39 -21.97 19.86
N ILE A 371 10.61 -22.25 18.57
CA ILE A 371 11.93 -22.64 18.08
C ILE A 371 12.62 -21.40 17.48
N PRO A 372 13.86 -21.07 17.90
CA PRO A 372 14.62 -19.98 17.30
C PRO A 372 14.73 -20.12 15.78
N GLY A 373 14.55 -19.00 15.07
CA GLY A 373 14.58 -18.93 13.62
C GLY A 373 13.27 -19.27 12.90
N THR A 374 12.28 -19.83 13.60
CA THR A 374 10.96 -20.10 13.00
C THR A 374 10.09 -18.85 12.92
N THR A 375 9.12 -18.86 11.99
CA THR A 375 8.10 -17.82 11.88
C THR A 375 6.79 -18.30 12.47
N VAL A 376 6.26 -17.54 13.43
CA VAL A 376 5.02 -17.83 14.14
C VAL A 376 3.98 -16.74 13.91
N ASP A 377 2.72 -17.02 14.22
CA ASP A 377 1.68 -15.99 14.18
C ASP A 377 1.93 -14.91 15.23
N ARG A 378 1.69 -13.66 14.84
CA ARG A 378 1.77 -12.48 15.70
C ARG A 378 0.98 -12.64 17.00
N LEU A 379 -0.28 -13.05 16.91
CA LEU A 379 -1.18 -13.07 18.06
C LEU A 379 -0.82 -14.22 19.00
N ASP A 380 -0.44 -15.37 18.45
CA ASP A 380 0.04 -16.49 19.26
C ASP A 380 1.36 -16.17 19.97
N PHE A 381 2.24 -15.39 19.32
CA PHE A 381 3.48 -14.91 19.92
C PHE A 381 3.22 -13.90 21.05
N GLU A 382 2.34 -12.93 20.82
CA GLU A 382 1.93 -11.95 21.84
C GLU A 382 1.26 -12.63 23.04
N ASP A 383 0.30 -13.53 22.81
CA ASP A 383 -0.42 -14.23 23.89
C ASP A 383 0.51 -15.14 24.73
N GLU A 384 1.44 -15.85 24.07
CA GLU A 384 2.41 -16.70 24.78
C GLU A 384 3.37 -15.87 25.64
N ASN A 385 3.81 -14.71 25.14
CA ASN A 385 4.66 -13.81 25.90
C ASN A 385 3.90 -13.14 27.06
N GLU A 386 2.66 -12.73 26.86
CA GLU A 386 1.80 -12.23 27.95
C GLU A 386 1.64 -13.28 29.06
N ARG A 387 1.49 -14.57 28.70
CA ARG A 387 1.45 -15.69 29.66
C ARG A 387 2.78 -15.87 30.40
N LEU A 388 3.92 -15.89 29.70
CA LEU A 388 5.23 -16.07 30.33
C LEU A 388 5.55 -14.94 31.30
N ILE A 389 5.20 -13.70 30.95
CA ILE A 389 5.38 -12.53 31.82
C ILE A 389 4.51 -12.67 33.08
N ALA A 390 3.26 -13.12 32.94
CA ALA A 390 2.38 -13.36 34.09
C ALA A 390 2.90 -14.48 35.02
N GLU A 391 3.62 -15.47 34.47
CA GLU A 391 4.29 -16.53 35.22
C GLU A 391 5.69 -16.13 35.76
N GLY A 392 6.19 -14.94 35.43
CA GLY A 392 7.52 -14.46 35.83
C GLY A 392 8.69 -15.14 35.10
N LYS A 393 8.44 -15.75 33.95
CA LYS A 393 9.43 -16.43 33.10
C LYS A 393 10.03 -15.50 32.05
N VAL A 394 11.09 -15.96 31.37
CA VAL A 394 11.73 -15.18 30.30
C VAL A 394 10.87 -15.27 29.03
N PRO A 395 10.33 -14.14 28.51
CA PRO A 395 9.54 -14.14 27.28
C PRO A 395 10.42 -14.42 26.06
N ALA A 396 9.79 -14.85 24.97
CA ALA A 396 10.49 -15.04 23.70
C ALA A 396 10.78 -13.68 23.04
N GLU A 397 11.97 -13.55 22.42
CA GLU A 397 12.33 -12.38 21.63
C GLU A 397 12.14 -12.66 20.14
N GLY A 398 11.39 -11.79 19.47
CA GLY A 398 11.03 -11.91 18.06
C GLY A 398 11.17 -10.59 17.33
N LYS A 399 11.32 -10.66 16.00
CA LYS A 399 11.25 -9.52 15.10
C LYS A 399 10.09 -9.69 14.13
N ARG A 400 9.25 -8.66 14.01
CA ARG A 400 8.22 -8.58 12.98
C ARG A 400 8.84 -8.79 11.61
N THR A 401 8.25 -9.68 10.81
CA THR A 401 8.74 -9.95 9.46
C THR A 401 7.61 -9.69 8.46
N MET A 402 7.90 -8.88 7.45
CA MET A 402 7.00 -8.68 6.32
C MET A 402 7.21 -9.80 5.30
N LEU A 403 6.12 -10.44 4.88
CA LEU A 403 6.10 -11.41 3.79
C LEU A 403 5.34 -10.83 2.59
N GLY A 404 5.81 -11.11 1.38
CA GLY A 404 5.03 -10.87 0.17
C GLY A 404 3.80 -11.78 0.12
N ILE A 405 2.75 -11.37 -0.59
CA ILE A 405 1.47 -12.10 -0.64
C ILE A 405 1.63 -13.57 -1.04
N THR A 406 2.55 -13.91 -1.96
CA THR A 406 2.81 -15.31 -2.37
C THR A 406 3.41 -16.14 -1.25
N LYS A 407 4.30 -15.56 -0.42
CA LYS A 407 4.86 -16.26 0.74
C LYS A 407 3.89 -16.31 1.90
N ALA A 408 3.09 -15.26 2.08
CA ALA A 408 2.08 -15.19 3.11
C ALA A 408 0.97 -16.24 2.91
N SER A 409 0.52 -16.47 1.67
CA SER A 409 -0.48 -17.50 1.34
C SER A 409 0.03 -18.94 1.53
N LEU A 410 1.34 -19.19 1.36
CA LEU A 410 1.94 -20.49 1.67
C LEU A 410 2.12 -20.71 3.19
N ALA A 411 2.19 -19.64 3.97
CA ALA A 411 2.39 -19.67 5.42
C ALA A 411 1.07 -19.71 6.23
N THR A 412 -0.03 -20.12 5.60
CA THR A 412 -1.33 -20.34 6.24
C THR A 412 -1.34 -21.64 7.05
N ASP A 413 -2.17 -21.71 8.09
CA ASP A 413 -2.22 -22.88 8.97
C ASP A 413 -2.87 -24.10 8.29
N SER A 414 -3.80 -23.86 7.36
CA SER A 414 -4.45 -24.89 6.55
C SER A 414 -3.54 -25.34 5.39
N PHE A 415 -3.02 -26.56 5.48
CA PHE A 415 -2.20 -27.12 4.40
C PHE A 415 -3.01 -27.36 3.11
N MET A 416 -4.32 -27.65 3.22
CA MET A 416 -5.19 -27.82 2.06
C MET A 416 -5.36 -26.51 1.29
N SER A 417 -5.53 -25.39 2.00
CA SER A 417 -5.57 -24.05 1.41
C SER A 417 -4.26 -23.72 0.71
N ALA A 418 -3.12 -23.88 1.39
CA ALA A 418 -1.80 -23.62 0.82
C ALA A 418 -1.49 -24.51 -0.41
N ALA A 419 -1.88 -25.79 -0.36
CA ALA A 419 -1.66 -26.74 -1.45
C ALA A 419 -2.45 -26.40 -2.73
N SER A 420 -3.59 -25.72 -2.59
CA SER A 420 -4.42 -25.24 -3.70
C SER A 420 -3.81 -24.04 -4.46
N PHE A 421 -2.86 -23.35 -3.83
CA PHE A 421 -2.24 -22.15 -4.36
C PHE A 421 -1.08 -22.48 -5.30
N GLN A 422 0.09 -22.84 -4.75
CA GLN A 422 1.35 -23.10 -5.44
C GLN A 422 2.24 -24.06 -4.64
N GLU A 423 3.32 -24.54 -5.25
CA GLU A 423 4.31 -25.42 -4.60
C GLU A 423 3.68 -26.66 -3.93
N THR A 424 2.59 -27.21 -4.51
CA THR A 424 1.77 -28.29 -3.92
C THR A 424 2.60 -29.46 -3.39
N THR A 425 3.61 -29.91 -4.14
CA THR A 425 4.50 -31.00 -3.69
C THR A 425 5.22 -30.67 -2.39
N LYS A 426 5.74 -29.45 -2.25
CA LYS A 426 6.45 -29.00 -1.05
C LYS A 426 5.50 -28.90 0.14
N VAL A 427 4.33 -28.28 -0.06
CA VAL A 427 3.31 -28.15 0.99
C VAL A 427 2.85 -29.51 1.50
N LEU A 428 2.55 -30.45 0.59
CA LEU A 428 2.13 -31.80 0.97
C LEU A 428 3.26 -32.60 1.64
N THR A 429 4.51 -32.41 1.21
CA THR A 429 5.67 -33.05 1.86
C THR A 429 5.85 -32.54 3.28
N GLU A 430 5.78 -31.23 3.50
CA GLU A 430 5.86 -30.64 4.85
C GLU A 430 4.66 -31.07 5.72
N ALA A 431 3.45 -31.15 5.17
CA ALA A 431 2.29 -31.65 5.90
C ALA A 431 2.45 -33.11 6.32
N ALA A 432 2.95 -33.97 5.42
CA ALA A 432 3.21 -35.38 5.69
C ALA A 432 4.30 -35.57 6.75
N ILE A 433 5.40 -34.80 6.71
CA ILE A 433 6.48 -34.85 7.72
C ILE A 433 5.95 -34.44 9.10
N ASN A 434 5.09 -33.42 9.16
CA ASN A 434 4.53 -32.90 10.41
C ASN A 434 3.31 -33.69 10.92
N GLY A 435 2.81 -34.67 10.17
CA GLY A 435 1.61 -35.44 10.53
C GLY A 435 0.34 -34.59 10.66
N LYS A 436 0.19 -33.57 9.80
CA LYS A 436 -0.96 -32.65 9.78
C LYS A 436 -2.19 -33.19 9.06
#